data_AF-A0A0P6XLK3-F1
#
_entry.id   AF-A0A0P6XLK3-F1
#
_cell.length_a   1.000
_cell.length_b   1.000
_cell.length_c   1.000
_cell.angle_alpha   90.00
_cell.angle_beta   90.00
_cell.angle_gamma   90.00
#
_symmetry.space_group_name_H-M   'P 1'
#
loop_
_entity.id
_entity.type
_entity.pdbx_description
1 polymer ?
#
loop_
_entity_poly.entity_id
_entity_poly.type
_entity_poly.pdbx_seq_one_letter_code
_entity_poly.pdbx_strand_id
1 'polypeptide(L)'
;MYQVPHNPQNKLRWPIALIFFYYAIVGIGAAIGGCLLVASIVYGKQRVSLFWPFFFFLFNISRLGFAVGFVRFRAWGYRGIVLVEALSIMSLLGRFVLQRERISWVEIALSMMAMLILGYLLHPRIKHQFLQSNRV
;
A
#
# COMPACT_ATOMS: atom_id res chain seq x y z
N MET A 1 -7.39 -5.06 44.56
CA MET A 1 -7.75 -4.35 43.32
C MET A 1 -7.92 -5.39 42.22
N TYR A 2 -9.16 -5.62 41.78
CA TYR A 2 -9.45 -6.57 40.70
C TYR A 2 -8.89 -5.99 39.39
N GLN A 3 -7.87 -6.63 38.81
CA GLN A 3 -7.36 -6.24 37.50
C GLN A 3 -8.40 -6.67 36.47
N VAL A 4 -9.20 -5.71 36.01
CA VAL A 4 -10.10 -5.92 34.87
C VAL A 4 -9.23 -6.22 33.65
N PRO A 5 -9.36 -7.39 33.00
CA PRO A 5 -8.65 -7.67 31.78
C PRO A 5 -9.23 -6.73 30.70
N HIS A 6 -8.59 -5.58 30.51
CA HIS A 6 -8.82 -4.75 29.33
C HIS A 6 -8.36 -5.57 28.14
N ASN A 7 -9.26 -6.29 27.50
CA ASN A 7 -9.02 -6.92 26.21
C ASN A 7 -9.04 -5.81 25.14
N PRO A 8 -7.89 -5.27 24.70
CA PRO A 8 -7.86 -4.07 23.87
C PRO A 8 -8.07 -4.41 22.39
N GLN A 9 -8.27 -5.68 22.02
CA GLN A 9 -7.88 -6.18 20.70
C GLN A 9 -9.00 -6.30 19.65
N ASN A 10 -10.28 -6.05 19.98
CA ASN A 10 -11.37 -6.40 19.05
C ASN A 10 -12.02 -5.26 18.26
N LYS A 11 -11.89 -3.98 18.66
CA LYS A 11 -12.57 -2.89 17.93
C LYS A 11 -11.86 -2.41 16.66
N LEU A 12 -10.63 -2.86 16.39
CA LEU A 12 -9.76 -2.30 15.34
C LEU A 12 -9.32 -3.31 14.26
N ARG A 13 -9.90 -4.52 14.25
CA ARG A 13 -9.58 -5.55 13.25
C ARG A 13 -10.14 -5.25 11.85
N TRP A 14 -11.32 -4.64 11.77
CA TRP A 14 -12.00 -4.38 10.49
C TRP A 14 -11.24 -3.42 9.56
N PRO A 15 -10.76 -2.24 10.03
CA PRO A 15 -9.99 -1.34 9.17
C PRO A 15 -8.68 -1.98 8.71
N ILE A 16 -8.05 -2.77 9.56
CA ILE A 16 -6.83 -3.52 9.26
C ILE A 16 -7.09 -4.58 8.18
N ALA A 17 -8.18 -5.33 8.28
CA ALA A 17 -8.58 -6.31 7.28
C ALA A 17 -8.90 -5.64 5.93
N LEU A 18 -9.51 -4.46 5.94
CA LEU A 18 -9.78 -3.68 4.72
C LEU A 18 -8.49 -3.20 4.04
N ILE A 19 -7.53 -2.68 4.82
CA ILE A 19 -6.21 -2.29 4.30
C ILE A 19 -5.51 -3.51 3.70
N PHE A 20 -5.52 -4.64 4.41
CA PHE A 20 -4.94 -5.89 3.90
C PHE A 20 -5.59 -6.33 2.59
N PHE A 21 -6.91 -6.32 2.50
CA PHE A 21 -7.65 -6.73 1.31
C PHE A 21 -7.38 -5.80 0.12
N TYR A 22 -7.33 -4.49 0.36
CA TYR A 22 -6.91 -3.49 -0.63
C TYR A 22 -5.50 -3.78 -1.16
N TYR A 23 -4.54 -4.03 -0.25
CA TYR A 23 -3.16 -4.34 -0.63
C TYR A 23 -3.06 -5.64 -1.43
N ALA A 24 -3.83 -6.66 -1.06
CA ALA A 24 -3.89 -7.93 -1.76
C ALA A 24 -4.44 -7.77 -3.19
N ILE A 25 -5.57 -7.08 -3.37
CA ILE A 25 -6.18 -6.87 -4.69
C ILE A 25 -5.25 -6.08 -5.60
N VAL A 26 -4.74 -4.93 -5.11
CA VAL A 26 -3.88 -4.06 -5.92
C VAL A 26 -2.57 -4.78 -6.27
N GLY A 27 -1.99 -5.51 -5.33
CA GLY A 27 -0.78 -6.26 -5.59
C GLY A 27 -0.99 -7.43 -6.55
N ILE A 28 -2.11 -8.17 -6.47
CA ILE A 28 -2.45 -9.23 -7.43
C ILE A 28 -2.65 -8.64 -8.82
N GLY A 29 -3.39 -7.54 -8.93
CA GLY A 29 -3.59 -6.84 -10.20
C GLY A 29 -2.27 -6.39 -10.82
N ALA A 30 -1.35 -5.88 -10.00
CA ALA A 30 -0.02 -5.53 -10.45
C ALA A 30 0.81 -6.73 -10.88
N ALA A 31 0.78 -7.84 -10.12
CA ALA A 31 1.48 -9.08 -10.48
C ALA A 31 1.02 -9.61 -11.84
N ILE A 32 -0.30 -9.64 -12.09
CA ILE A 32 -0.86 -10.02 -13.39
C ILE A 32 -0.39 -9.05 -14.49
N GLY A 33 -0.47 -7.74 -14.24
CA GLY A 33 0.01 -6.71 -15.18
C GLY A 33 1.49 -6.85 -15.51
N GLY A 34 2.33 -7.22 -14.55
CA GLY A 34 3.74 -7.51 -14.79
C GLY A 34 3.99 -8.76 -15.60
N CYS A 35 3.25 -9.85 -15.33
CA CYS A 35 3.33 -11.05 -16.16
C CYS A 35 2.97 -10.74 -17.62
N LEU A 36 1.95 -9.90 -17.84
CA LEU A 36 1.57 -9.44 -19.19
C LEU A 36 2.64 -8.54 -19.80
N LEU A 37 3.26 -7.65 -19.03
CA LEU A 37 4.36 -6.79 -19.49
C LEU A 37 5.58 -7.64 -19.89
N VAL A 38 5.99 -8.59 -19.05
CA VAL A 38 7.08 -9.54 -19.36
C VAL A 38 6.75 -10.38 -20.59
N ALA A 39 5.54 -10.91 -20.70
CA ALA A 39 5.10 -11.64 -21.89
C ALA A 39 5.17 -10.75 -23.14
N SER A 40 4.76 -9.48 -23.05
CA SER A 40 4.84 -8.53 -24.17
C SER A 40 6.27 -8.17 -24.57
N ILE A 41 7.24 -8.22 -23.66
CA ILE A 41 8.66 -8.00 -23.95
C ILE A 41 9.30 -9.24 -24.60
N VAL A 42 8.95 -10.43 -24.10
CA VAL A 42 9.50 -11.71 -24.59
C VAL A 42 8.94 -12.06 -25.97
N TYR A 43 7.63 -11.84 -26.17
CA TYR A 43 6.92 -12.21 -27.40
C TYR A 43 6.65 -11.03 -28.35
N GLY A 44 6.78 -9.78 -27.89
CA GLY A 44 6.53 -8.58 -28.69
C GLY A 44 7.80 -7.77 -28.97
N LYS A 45 7.95 -7.26 -30.19
CA LYS A 45 9.06 -6.37 -30.60
C LYS A 45 8.86 -4.93 -30.11
N GLN A 46 8.55 -4.72 -28.84
CA GLN A 46 8.27 -3.39 -28.31
C GLN A 46 9.48 -2.82 -27.53
N ARG A 47 10.12 -1.78 -28.10
CA ARG A 47 11.11 -0.95 -27.40
C ARG A 47 10.39 0.15 -26.60
N VAL A 48 9.74 -0.24 -25.50
CA VAL A 48 9.18 0.74 -24.55
C VAL A 48 10.24 1.07 -23.51
N SER A 49 10.33 2.34 -23.09
CA SER A 49 11.14 2.72 -21.94
C SER A 49 10.59 2.02 -20.69
N LEU A 50 11.25 0.92 -20.30
CA LEU A 50 10.80 0.05 -19.21
C LEU A 50 11.00 0.63 -17.83
N PHE A 51 11.75 1.73 -17.71
CA PHE A 51 12.13 2.29 -16.42
C PHE A 51 10.89 2.67 -15.59
N TRP A 52 10.02 3.53 -16.12
CA TRP A 52 8.81 3.98 -15.42
C TRP A 52 7.79 2.88 -15.12
N PRO A 53 7.42 2.01 -16.09
CA PRO A 53 6.55 0.87 -15.84
C PRO A 53 7.11 -0.09 -14.79
N PHE A 54 8.43 -0.31 -14.78
CA PHE A 54 9.09 -1.20 -13.82
C PHE A 54 9.05 -0.65 -12.39
N PHE A 55 9.27 0.67 -12.21
CA PHE A 55 9.10 1.31 -10.90
C PHE A 55 7.65 1.23 -10.41
N PHE A 56 6.67 1.53 -11.27
CA PHE A 56 5.25 1.39 -10.93
C PHE A 56 4.89 -0.05 -10.56
N PHE A 57 5.41 -1.02 -11.29
CA PHE A 57 5.19 -2.43 -11.05
C PHE A 57 5.79 -2.90 -9.71
N LEU A 58 7.07 -2.62 -9.46
CA LEU A 58 7.74 -2.95 -8.19
C LEU A 58 7.01 -2.33 -7.01
N PHE A 59 6.58 -1.08 -7.17
CA PHE A 59 5.88 -0.36 -6.13
C PHE A 59 4.53 -0.98 -5.79
N ASN A 60 3.76 -1.41 -6.80
CA ASN A 60 2.48 -2.07 -6.56
C ASN A 60 2.64 -3.53 -6.11
N ILE A 61 3.65 -4.26 -6.56
CA ILE A 61 3.99 -5.60 -6.02
C ILE A 61 4.44 -5.51 -4.57
N SER A 62 5.17 -4.45 -4.18
CA SER A 62 5.59 -4.28 -2.80
C SER A 62 4.41 -4.27 -1.83
N ARG A 63 3.21 -3.86 -2.29
CA ARG A 63 1.96 -3.92 -1.51
C ARG A 63 1.58 -5.36 -1.13
N LEU A 64 1.86 -6.38 -1.95
CA LEU A 64 1.71 -7.79 -1.53
C LEU A 64 2.67 -8.13 -0.39
N GLY A 65 3.93 -7.71 -0.50
CA GLY A 65 4.94 -7.91 0.54
C GLY A 65 4.56 -7.23 1.85
N PHE A 66 4.00 -6.02 1.78
CA PHE A 66 3.52 -5.29 2.95
C PHE A 66 2.23 -5.85 3.52
N ALA A 67 1.34 -6.46 2.71
CA ALA A 67 0.17 -7.19 3.22
C ALA A 67 0.61 -8.35 4.12
N VAL A 68 1.57 -9.15 3.66
CA VAL A 68 2.16 -10.25 4.45
C VAL A 68 2.92 -9.71 5.66
N GLY A 69 3.67 -8.62 5.49
CA GLY A 69 4.38 -7.92 6.56
C GLY A 69 3.44 -7.36 7.63
N PHE A 70 2.22 -6.95 7.28
CA PHE A 70 1.22 -6.45 8.22
C PHE A 70 0.75 -7.54 9.20
N VAL A 71 0.64 -8.78 8.72
CA VAL A 71 0.21 -9.93 9.53
C VAL A 71 1.34 -10.46 10.41
N ARG A 72 2.56 -10.56 9.85
CA ARG A 72 3.67 -11.27 10.51
C ARG A 72 4.70 -10.35 11.19
N PHE A 73 4.92 -9.14 10.68
CA PHE A 73 5.94 -8.19 11.13
C PHE A 73 5.36 -6.79 11.31
N ARG A 74 4.35 -6.68 12.19
CA ARG A 74 3.46 -5.51 12.40
C ARG A 74 4.17 -4.15 12.32
N ALA A 75 5.30 -3.95 13.00
CA ALA A 75 6.02 -2.68 13.00
C ALA A 75 6.70 -2.36 11.65
N TRP A 76 7.25 -3.36 10.98
CA TRP A 76 7.89 -3.23 9.66
C TRP A 76 6.83 -3.03 8.57
N GLY A 77 5.75 -3.82 8.60
CA GLY A 77 4.60 -3.66 7.73
C GLY A 77 3.98 -2.27 7.86
N TYR A 78 3.77 -1.78 9.08
CA TYR A 78 3.27 -0.42 9.33
C TYR A 78 4.14 0.66 8.69
N ARG A 79 5.47 0.62 8.91
CA ARG A 79 6.40 1.61 8.34
C ARG A 79 6.42 1.56 6.81
N GLY A 80 6.41 0.35 6.25
CA GLY A 80 6.35 0.14 4.81
C GLY A 80 5.09 0.70 4.16
N ILE A 81 3.92 0.43 4.74
CA ILE A 81 2.64 0.94 4.25
C ILE A 81 2.59 2.47 4.31
N VAL A 82 3.02 3.07 5.43
CA VAL A 82 3.09 4.53 5.55
C VAL A 82 3.96 5.14 4.46
N LEU A 83 5.13 4.55 4.19
CA LEU A 83 6.03 5.00 3.14
C LEU A 83 5.42 4.84 1.74
N VAL A 84 4.79 3.70 1.47
CA VAL A 84 4.14 3.41 0.18
C VAL A 84 2.98 4.37 -0.10
N GLU A 85 2.12 4.62 0.88
CA GLU A 85 1.01 5.55 0.69
C GLU A 85 1.49 7.00 0.54
N ALA A 86 2.49 7.41 1.32
CA ALA A 86 3.08 8.75 1.19
C ALA A 86 3.66 8.98 -0.21
N LEU A 87 4.43 8.03 -0.74
CA LEU A 87 4.99 8.10 -2.09
C LEU A 87 3.91 8.07 -3.18
N SER A 88 2.82 7.31 -2.97
CA SER A 88 1.67 7.28 -3.89
C SER A 88 1.00 8.66 -4.00
N ILE A 89 0.79 9.31 -2.85
CA ILE A 89 0.21 10.66 -2.78
C ILE A 89 1.16 11.69 -3.41
N MET A 90 2.46 11.62 -3.12
CA MET A 90 3.46 12.51 -3.72
C MET A 90 3.53 12.34 -5.24
N SER A 91 3.42 11.10 -5.75
CA SER A 91 3.39 10.82 -7.18
C SER A 91 2.17 11.46 -7.86
N LEU A 92 0.98 11.32 -7.26
CA LEU A 92 -0.24 11.97 -7.75
C LEU A 92 -0.12 13.50 -7.72
N LEU A 93 0.33 14.07 -6.60
CA LEU A 93 0.52 15.52 -6.45
C LEU A 93 1.53 16.04 -7.47
N GLY A 94 2.63 15.32 -7.69
CA GLY A 94 3.62 15.64 -8.71
C GLY A 94 3.03 15.68 -10.11
N ARG A 95 2.23 14.66 -10.49
CA ARG A 95 1.53 14.63 -11.78
C ARG A 95 0.49 15.74 -11.92
N PHE A 96 -0.24 16.04 -10.85
CA PHE A 96 -1.26 17.10 -10.82
C PHE A 96 -0.63 18.49 -10.99
N VAL A 97 0.45 18.79 -10.26
CA VAL A 97 1.15 20.08 -10.31
C VAL A 97 1.90 20.26 -11.63
N LEU A 98 2.49 19.20 -12.19
CA LEU A 98 3.27 19.26 -13.43
C LEU A 98 2.40 19.23 -14.72
N GLN A 99 1.07 19.23 -14.60
CA GLN A 99 0.07 19.39 -15.69
C GLN A 99 0.31 18.59 -16.99
N ARG A 100 0.95 17.43 -16.93
CA ARG A 100 1.40 16.75 -18.16
C ARG A 100 0.49 15.64 -18.70
N GLU A 101 -0.42 15.07 -17.91
CA GLU A 101 -1.21 13.91 -18.34
C GLU A 101 -2.66 13.92 -17.81
N ARG A 102 -3.59 13.35 -18.60
CA ARG A 102 -4.96 13.07 -18.14
C ARG A 102 -4.89 12.00 -17.04
N ILE A 103 -5.10 12.43 -15.80
CA ILE A 103 -5.20 11.53 -14.65
C ILE A 103 -6.47 10.68 -14.81
N SER A 104 -6.32 9.36 -14.80
CA SER A 104 -7.46 8.43 -14.85
C SER A 104 -8.26 8.48 -13.55
N TRP A 105 -9.58 8.31 -13.64
CA TRP A 105 -10.46 8.14 -12.47
C TRP A 105 -9.99 7.02 -11.54
N VAL A 106 -9.34 5.99 -12.08
CA VAL A 106 -8.77 4.88 -11.30
C VAL A 106 -7.58 5.35 -10.46
N GLU A 107 -6.70 6.20 -10.99
CA GLU A 107 -5.56 6.74 -10.25
C GLU A 107 -6.00 7.69 -9.13
N ILE A 108 -7.05 8.48 -9.38
CA ILE A 108 -7.67 9.35 -8.36
C ILE A 108 -8.25 8.50 -7.24
N ALA A 109 -9.04 7.47 -7.56
CA ALA A 109 -9.65 6.59 -6.56
C ALA A 109 -8.59 5.86 -5.70
N LEU A 110 -7.52 5.37 -6.32
CA LEU A 110 -6.40 4.75 -5.60
C LEU A 110 -5.69 5.74 -4.67
N SER A 111 -5.55 7.00 -5.10
CA SER A 111 -4.90 8.04 -4.29
C SER A 111 -5.78 8.55 -3.16
N MET A 112 -7.10 8.61 -3.34
CA MET A 112 -8.04 8.87 -2.25
C MET A 112 -7.98 7.76 -1.20
N MET A 113 -7.92 6.50 -1.63
CA MET A 113 -7.71 5.38 -0.70
C MET A 113 -6.36 5.47 0.02
N ALA A 114 -5.29 5.84 -0.69
CA ALA A 114 -3.99 6.09 -0.07
C ALA A 114 -4.06 7.13 1.06
N MET A 115 -4.75 8.25 0.84
CA MET A 115 -4.96 9.29 1.86
C MET A 115 -5.76 8.78 3.06
N LEU A 116 -6.83 8.01 2.83
CA LEU A 116 -7.64 7.43 3.91
C LEU A 116 -6.83 6.44 4.75
N ILE A 117 -6.05 5.57 4.10
CA ILE A 117 -5.18 4.60 4.77
C ILE A 117 -4.10 5.32 5.58
N LEU A 118 -3.45 6.33 5.00
CA LEU A 118 -2.43 7.11 5.68
C LEU A 118 -3.02 7.86 6.89
N GLY A 119 -4.18 8.51 6.73
CA GLY A 119 -4.87 9.20 7.81
C GLY A 119 -5.24 8.28 8.97
N TYR A 120 -5.73 7.07 8.66
CA TYR A 120 -6.00 6.04 9.68
C TYR A 120 -4.72 5.61 10.41
N LEU A 121 -3.64 5.34 9.68
CA LEU A 121 -2.37 4.86 10.25
C LEU A 121 -1.63 5.91 11.07
N LEU A 122 -1.78 7.20 10.74
CA LEU A 122 -1.16 8.30 11.49
C LEU A 122 -1.86 8.59 12.82
N HIS A 123 -3.07 8.07 13.03
CA HIS A 123 -3.79 8.27 14.29
C HIS A 123 -2.98 7.68 15.46
N PRO A 124 -2.70 8.45 16.54
CA PRO A 124 -1.72 8.07 17.56
C PRO A 124 -2.05 6.73 18.24
N ARG A 125 -3.33 6.43 18.45
CA ARG A 125 -3.77 5.14 19.02
C ARG A 125 -3.36 3.95 18.15
N ILE A 126 -3.45 4.10 16.82
CA ILE A 126 -3.10 3.06 15.84
C ILE A 126 -1.59 2.91 15.77
N LYS A 127 -0.88 4.04 15.65
CA LYS A 127 0.58 4.09 15.64
C LYS A 127 1.18 3.38 16.85
N HIS A 128 0.65 3.63 18.06
CA HIS A 128 1.13 2.96 19.27
C HIS A 128 0.88 1.44 19.22
N GLN A 129 -0.27 0.97 18.75
CA GLN A 129 -0.57 -0.47 18.63
C GLN A 129 0.41 -1.20 17.72
N PHE A 130 0.80 -0.60 16.59
CA PHE A 130 1.74 -1.22 15.65
C PHE A 130 3.19 -1.14 16.10
N LEU A 131 3.60 -0.04 16.76
CA LEU A 131 4.99 0.18 17.18
C LEU A 131 5.33 -0.47 18.54
N GLN A 132 4.37 -0.62 19.46
CA GLN A 132 4.59 -1.26 20.76
C GLN A 132 4.58 -2.79 20.67
N SER A 133 4.05 -3.38 19.59
CA SER A 133 4.04 -4.83 19.37
C SER A 133 5.44 -5.47 19.23
N ASN A 134 6.52 -4.67 19.16
CA ASN A 134 7.91 -5.13 19.07
C ASN A 134 8.63 -5.25 20.44
N ARG A 135 7.93 -5.02 21.57
CA ARG A 135 8.51 -5.10 22.92
C ARG A 135 8.20 -6.42 23.66
N VAL A 136 7.94 -7.50 22.93
CA VAL A 136 7.78 -8.85 23.50
C VAL A 136 8.87 -9.74 22.94
#